data_AF-A0A081BL66-F1
#
_entry.id   AF-A0A081BL66-F1
#
_cell.length_a   1.000
_cell.length_b   1.000
_cell.length_c   1.000
_cell.angle_alpha   90.00
_cell.angle_beta   90.00
_cell.angle_gamma   90.00
#
_symmetry.space_group_name_H-M   'P 1'
#
loop_
_entity.id
_entity.type
_entity.pdbx_description
1 polymer ?
#
loop_
_entity_poly.entity_id
_entity_poly.type
_entity_poly.pdbx_seq_one_letter_code
_entity_poly.pdbx_strand_id
1 'polypeptide(L)'
;SRKISSRETVTLIDDLRRVFKTSISFILKAVKIPRSTYYYTKHSQGRKYDDDQVIQAIDEIRQTDAKYTQKYGYRRITLVMHEQEFKVNHKRVLRIMKEQGWTCQAFNKQTRKYNSY
;
A
#
# COMPACT_ATOMS: atom_id res chain seq x y z
N SER A 1 21.69 15.04 2.70
CA SER A 1 20.52 15.69 3.34
C SER A 1 19.41 14.68 3.50
N ARG A 2 18.85 14.48 4.70
CA ARG A 2 17.84 13.45 4.99
C ARG A 2 16.48 13.94 4.46
N LYS A 3 15.83 13.19 3.56
CA LYS A 3 14.48 13.53 3.08
C LYS A 3 13.47 13.19 4.18
N ILE A 4 12.76 14.20 4.67
CA ILE A 4 11.68 14.04 5.66
C ILE A 4 10.50 13.33 4.98
N SER A 5 9.90 12.34 5.65
CA SER A 5 8.73 11.62 5.15
C SER A 5 7.53 12.55 5.08
N SER A 6 6.66 12.38 4.07
CA SER A 6 5.40 13.16 3.97
C SER A 6 4.53 13.02 5.22
N ARG A 7 4.64 11.89 5.94
CA ARG A 7 3.91 11.71 7.20
C ARG A 7 4.45 12.62 8.31
N GLU A 8 5.77 12.71 8.41
CA GLU A 8 6.45 13.55 9.40
C GLU A 8 6.24 15.04 9.12
N THR A 9 6.13 15.44 7.85
CA THR A 9 5.82 16.83 7.50
C THR A 9 4.41 17.23 7.95
N VAL A 10 3.44 16.33 7.83
CA VAL A 10 2.07 16.58 8.32
C VAL A 10 2.02 16.71 9.85
N THR A 11 2.73 15.85 10.57
CA THR A 11 2.80 15.95 12.04
C THR A 11 3.43 17.26 12.48
N LEU A 12 4.53 17.68 11.83
CA LEU A 12 5.15 18.98 12.06
C LEU A 12 4.19 20.15 11.78
N ILE A 13 3.43 20.11 10.69
CA ILE A 13 2.42 21.15 10.38
C ILE A 13 1.32 21.20 11.45
N ASP A 14 0.86 20.04 11.93
CA ASP A 14 -0.14 19.99 12.99
C ASP A 14 0.40 20.54 14.32
N ASP A 15 1.67 20.28 14.64
CA ASP A 15 2.33 20.84 15.83
C ASP A 15 2.53 22.36 15.72
N LEU A 16 2.99 22.86 14.57
CA LEU A 16 3.07 24.30 14.30
C LEU A 16 1.70 24.97 14.45
N ARG A 17 0.63 24.33 13.99
CA ARG A 17 -0.73 24.83 14.14
C ARG A 17 -1.15 24.91 15.61
N ARG A 18 -0.77 23.92 16.43
CA ARG A 18 -1.06 23.90 17.88
C ARG A 18 -0.32 25.00 18.63
N VAL A 19 0.97 25.18 18.34
CA VAL A 19 1.83 26.16 19.03
C VAL A 19 1.44 27.59 18.66
N PHE A 20 1.35 27.88 17.36
CA PHE A 20 1.11 29.24 16.87
C PHE A 20 -0.36 29.64 16.82
N LYS A 21 -1.30 28.68 16.95
CA LYS A 21 -2.76 28.90 16.89
C LYS A 21 -3.21 29.68 15.64
N THR A 22 -2.51 29.50 14.52
CA THR A 22 -2.77 30.20 13.25
C THR A 22 -3.59 29.34 12.28
N SER A 23 -4.04 29.96 11.18
CA SER A 23 -4.77 29.24 10.13
C SER A 23 -3.86 28.26 9.40
N ILE A 24 -4.39 27.07 9.07
CA ILE A 24 -3.64 26.04 8.32
C ILE A 24 -3.16 26.56 6.96
N SER A 25 -3.94 27.43 6.30
CA SER A 25 -3.57 28.03 5.02
C SER A 25 -2.30 28.88 5.12
N PHE A 26 -2.13 29.62 6.21
CA PHE A 26 -0.94 30.44 6.43
C PHE A 26 0.32 29.58 6.61
N ILE A 27 0.23 28.53 7.43
CA ILE A 27 1.33 27.60 7.68
C ILE A 27 1.73 26.89 6.38
N LEU A 28 0.76 26.39 5.62
CA LEU A 28 1.03 25.71 4.34
C LEU A 28 1.70 26.64 3.31
N LYS A 29 1.31 27.93 3.29
CA LYS A 29 1.96 28.94 2.45
C LYS A 29 3.41 29.19 2.87
N ALA A 30 3.68 29.24 4.17
CA ALA A 30 5.03 29.43 4.71
C ALA A 30 5.96 28.23 4.40
N VAL A 31 5.45 27.00 4.55
CA VAL A 31 6.21 25.76 4.32
C VAL A 31 6.22 25.36 2.83
N LYS A 32 5.51 26.09 1.96
CA LYS A 32 5.37 25.83 0.52
C LYS A 32 4.81 24.43 0.20
N ILE A 33 3.81 23.99 0.96
CA ILE A 33 3.13 22.70 0.74
C ILE A 33 1.71 22.94 0.22
N PRO A 34 1.29 22.30 -0.89
CA PRO A 34 -0.08 22.40 -1.38
C PRO A 34 -1.10 21.84 -0.38
N ARG A 35 -2.27 22.48 -0.28
CA ARG A 35 -3.39 21.98 0.56
C ARG A 35 -3.74 20.53 0.25
N SER A 36 -3.81 20.17 -1.03
CA SER A 36 -4.13 18.81 -1.47
C SER A 36 -3.14 17.78 -0.89
N THR A 37 -1.85 18.08 -0.92
CA THR A 37 -0.79 17.21 -0.36
C THR A 37 -0.97 17.02 1.15
N TYR A 38 -1.24 18.10 1.89
CA TYR A 38 -1.48 18.05 3.32
C TYR A 38 -2.69 17.17 3.66
N TYR A 39 -3.85 17.45 3.07
CA TYR A 39 -5.07 16.70 3.36
C TYR A 39 -4.98 15.25 2.90
N TYR A 40 -4.43 14.98 1.71
CA TYR A 40 -4.20 13.62 1.24
C TYR A 40 -3.37 12.79 2.23
N THR A 41 -2.26 13.37 2.68
CA THR A 41 -1.35 12.68 3.59
C THR A 41 -1.97 12.50 4.98
N LYS A 42 -2.66 13.52 5.50
CA LYS A 42 -3.41 13.44 6.76
C LYS A 42 -4.52 12.39 6.72
N HIS A 43 -5.30 12.31 5.64
CA HIS A 43 -6.37 11.32 5.49
C HIS A 43 -5.85 9.90 5.22
N SER A 44 -4.62 9.75 4.72
CA SER A 44 -4.00 8.42 4.51
C SER A 44 -3.31 7.89 5.76
N GLN A 45 -2.86 8.74 6.67
CA GLN A 45 -2.27 8.34 7.96
C GLN A 45 -3.25 7.57 8.86
N GLY A 46 -4.55 7.86 8.78
CA GLY A 46 -5.58 7.21 9.59
C GLY A 46 -6.12 5.89 9.02
N ARG A 47 -5.72 5.49 7.80
CA ARG A 47 -6.18 4.22 7.22
C ARG A 47 -5.33 3.07 7.76
N LYS A 48 -5.62 2.67 9.00
CA LYS A 48 -5.31 1.29 9.42
C LYS A 48 -6.33 0.40 8.72
N TYR A 49 -5.87 -0.30 7.69
CA TYR A 49 -6.69 -1.36 7.12
C TYR A 49 -6.64 -2.52 8.11
N ASP A 50 -7.79 -2.97 8.59
CA ASP A 50 -7.91 -4.25 9.27
C ASP A 50 -7.72 -5.34 8.20
N ASP A 51 -6.45 -5.62 7.92
CA ASP A 51 -6.01 -6.59 6.93
C ASP A 51 -5.80 -7.97 7.54
N ASP A 52 -5.94 -8.14 8.86
CA ASP A 52 -5.59 -9.37 9.58
C ASP A 52 -6.36 -10.57 9.02
N GLN A 53 -7.67 -10.43 8.84
CA GLN A 53 -8.52 -11.47 8.22
C GLN A 53 -8.10 -11.80 6.78
N VAL A 54 -7.69 -10.79 6.01
CA VAL A 54 -7.28 -10.98 4.61
C VAL A 54 -5.90 -11.63 4.54
N ILE A 55 -4.99 -11.24 5.43
CA ILE A 55 -3.65 -11.82 5.59
C ILE A 55 -3.80 -13.29 5.93
N GLN A 56 -4.62 -13.63 6.92
CA GLN A 56 -4.88 -15.01 7.33
C GLN A 56 -5.46 -15.83 6.18
N ALA A 57 -6.51 -15.35 5.50
CA ALA A 57 -7.12 -16.06 4.38
C ALA A 57 -6.12 -16.31 3.23
N ILE A 58 -5.27 -15.32 2.91
CA ILE A 58 -4.23 -15.49 1.88
C ILE A 58 -3.21 -16.54 2.31
N ASP A 59 -2.80 -16.53 3.58
CA ASP A 59 -1.80 -17.47 4.11
C ASP A 59 -2.34 -18.91 4.12
N GLU A 60 -3.57 -19.11 4.57
CA GLU A 60 -4.26 -20.40 4.54
C GLU A 60 -4.34 -20.97 3.12
N ILE A 61 -4.75 -20.17 2.13
CA ILE A 61 -4.79 -20.59 0.71
C ILE A 61 -3.39 -20.99 0.21
N ARG A 62 -2.35 -20.24 0.61
CA ARG A 62 -0.97 -20.50 0.19
C ARG A 62 -0.37 -21.76 0.83
N GLN A 63 -0.78 -22.09 2.05
CA GLN A 63 -0.33 -23.27 2.78
C GLN A 63 -1.10 -24.53 2.39
N THR A 64 -2.38 -24.41 2.06
CA THR A 64 -3.27 -25.55 1.77
C THR A 64 -2.89 -26.26 0.47
N ASP A 65 -2.40 -25.54 -0.55
CA ASP A 65 -2.01 -26.15 -1.81
C ASP A 65 -0.67 -25.59 -2.32
N ALA A 66 0.31 -26.48 -2.46
CA ALA A 66 1.66 -26.23 -2.95
C ALA A 66 1.69 -25.54 -4.32
N LYS A 67 0.62 -25.69 -5.11
CA LYS A 67 0.41 -24.97 -6.38
C LYS A 67 0.41 -23.45 -6.18
N TYR A 68 -0.11 -22.96 -5.04
CA TYR A 68 -0.27 -21.53 -4.77
C TYR A 68 0.95 -20.87 -4.14
N THR A 69 1.78 -21.62 -3.42
CA THR A 69 2.83 -21.09 -2.53
C THR A 69 3.91 -20.26 -3.26
N GLN A 70 4.26 -20.62 -4.50
CA GLN A 70 5.31 -19.94 -5.29
C GLN A 70 4.96 -19.62 -6.74
N LYS A 71 4.01 -20.32 -7.36
CA LYS A 71 3.69 -20.15 -8.80
C LYS A 71 2.55 -19.16 -9.04
N TYR A 72 1.66 -18.99 -8.06
CA TYR A 72 0.43 -18.22 -8.25
C TYR A 72 0.61 -16.77 -7.81
N GLY A 73 0.20 -15.85 -8.67
CA GLY A 73 0.14 -14.43 -8.36
C GLY A 73 -1.17 -14.06 -7.64
N TYR A 74 -1.19 -12.84 -7.10
CA TYR A 74 -2.31 -12.27 -6.36
C TYR A 74 -3.67 -12.34 -7.08
N ARG A 75 -3.71 -12.30 -8.42
CA ARG A 75 -4.95 -12.44 -9.20
C ARG A 75 -5.61 -13.80 -8.97
N ARG A 76 -4.82 -14.87 -8.99
CA ARG A 76 -5.34 -16.24 -8.80
C ARG A 76 -5.74 -16.49 -7.35
N ILE A 77 -4.97 -15.93 -6.40
CA ILE A 77 -5.37 -15.95 -4.98
C ILE A 77 -6.70 -15.21 -4.79
N THR A 78 -6.88 -14.05 -5.43
CA THR A 78 -8.16 -13.31 -5.35
C THR A 78 -9.34 -14.13 -5.87
N LEU A 79 -9.16 -14.90 -6.94
CA LEU A 79 -10.21 -15.78 -7.47
C LEU A 79 -10.62 -16.86 -6.46
N VAL A 80 -9.65 -17.53 -5.84
CA VAL A 80 -9.93 -18.54 -4.81
C VAL A 80 -10.62 -17.92 -3.60
N MET A 81 -10.19 -16.72 -3.18
CA MET A 81 -10.88 -16.00 -2.12
C MET A 81 -12.34 -15.70 -2.49
N HIS A 82 -12.61 -15.33 -3.74
CA HIS A 82 -13.98 -15.09 -4.21
C HIS A 82 -14.82 -16.38 -4.28
N GLU A 83 -14.21 -17.51 -4.66
CA GLU A 83 -14.84 -18.84 -4.64
C GLU A 83 -15.22 -19.26 -3.21
N GLN A 84 -14.48 -18.80 -2.20
CA GLN A 84 -14.78 -18.97 -0.78
C GLN A 84 -15.73 -17.88 -0.21
N GLU A 85 -16.48 -17.17 -1.07
CA GLU A 85 -17.36 -16.05 -0.73
C GLU A 85 -16.66 -14.84 -0.06
N PHE A 86 -15.33 -14.80 -0.06
CA PHE A 86 -14.54 -13.71 0.53
C PHE A 86 -14.27 -12.59 -0.48
N LYS A 87 -15.20 -11.64 -0.56
CA LYS A 87 -15.18 -10.54 -1.54
C LYS A 87 -14.13 -9.47 -1.23
N VAL A 88 -12.90 -9.68 -1.71
CA VAL A 88 -11.80 -8.70 -1.59
C VAL A 88 -11.29 -8.20 -2.94
N ASN A 89 -10.96 -6.90 -3.01
CA ASN A 89 -10.39 -6.32 -4.22
C ASN A 89 -8.97 -6.85 -4.48
N HIS A 90 -8.68 -7.26 -5.71
CA HIS A 90 -7.36 -7.75 -6.13
C HIS A 90 -6.21 -6.77 -5.86
N LYS A 91 -6.46 -5.44 -5.84
CA LYS A 91 -5.44 -4.43 -5.47
C LYS A 91 -5.08 -4.49 -3.99
N ARG A 92 -6.03 -4.83 -3.12
CA ARG A 92 -5.81 -5.03 -1.69
C ARG A 92 -4.98 -6.29 -1.45
N VAL A 93 -5.34 -7.40 -2.10
CA VAL A 93 -4.54 -8.64 -2.10
C VAL A 93 -3.11 -8.38 -2.56
N LEU A 94 -2.93 -7.65 -3.67
CA LEU A 94 -1.60 -7.28 -4.17
C LEU A 94 -0.79 -6.46 -3.15
N ARG A 95 -1.41 -5.47 -2.50
CA ARG A 95 -0.73 -4.66 -1.47
C ARG A 95 -0.25 -5.54 -0.33
N ILE A 96 -1.15 -6.34 0.24
CA ILE A 96 -0.86 -7.23 1.36
C ILE A 96 0.25 -8.22 0.99
N MET A 97 0.14 -8.89 -0.16
CA MET A 97 1.16 -9.82 -0.61
C MET A 97 2.53 -9.16 -0.84
N LYS A 98 2.58 -7.89 -1.24
CA LYS A 98 3.84 -7.15 -1.35
C LYS A 98 4.42 -6.82 0.02
N GLU A 99 3.60 -6.36 0.94
CA GLU A 99 4.00 -6.04 2.32
C GLU A 99 4.52 -7.28 3.06
N GLN A 100 3.93 -8.46 2.81
CA GLN A 100 4.33 -9.75 3.38
C GLN A 100 5.42 -10.50 2.58
N GLY A 101 5.86 -9.96 1.42
CA GLY A 101 6.86 -10.63 0.57
C GLY A 101 6.36 -11.89 -0.15
N TRP A 102 5.05 -12.14 -0.20
CA TRP A 102 4.41 -13.33 -0.79
C TRP A 102 4.23 -13.29 -2.31
N THR A 103 4.86 -12.33 -2.98
CA THR A 103 4.75 -12.20 -4.44
C THR A 103 5.44 -13.35 -5.17
N CYS A 104 4.79 -13.86 -6.22
CA CYS A 104 5.37 -14.86 -7.13
C CYS A 104 6.61 -14.27 -7.84
N GLN A 105 7.76 -14.94 -7.69
CA GLN A 105 9.02 -14.54 -8.33
C GLN A 105 9.41 -15.45 -9.50
N ALA A 106 8.70 -16.56 -9.71
CA ALA A 106 9.09 -17.62 -10.64
C ALA A 106 9.16 -17.19 -12.12
N PHE A 107 8.45 -16.13 -12.50
CA PHE A 107 8.30 -15.70 -13.90
C PHE A 107 8.91 -14.32 -14.22
N ASN A 108 9.75 -13.77 -13.32
CA ASN A 108 10.34 -12.44 -13.50
C ASN A 108 11.54 -12.40 -14.46
N LYS A 109 11.79 -13.47 -15.22
CA LYS A 109 12.88 -13.51 -16.19
C LYS A 109 12.46 -12.79 -17.46
N GLN A 110 13.12 -11.67 -17.78
CA GLN A 110 13.00 -11.00 -19.07
C GLN A 110 13.51 -11.96 -20.15
N THR A 111 12.62 -12.67 -20.84
CA THR A 111 13.03 -13.74 -21.77
C THR A 111 13.34 -13.27 -23.19
N ARG A 112 13.26 -11.97 -23.51
CA ARG A 112 13.55 -11.46 -24.85
C ARG A 112 14.18 -10.07 -24.80
N LYS A 113 15.30 -9.91 -25.51
CA LYS A 113 15.84 -8.59 -25.88
C LYS A 113 14.96 -8.07 -27.01
N TYR A 114 14.46 -6.84 -26.87
CA TYR A 114 13.64 -6.20 -27.91
C TYR A 114 14.50 -6.01 -29.16
N ASN A 115 14.17 -6.71 -30.25
CA ASN A 115 14.76 -6.54 -31.56
C ASN A 115 13.74 -5.84 -32.45
N SER A 116 13.87 -4.52 -32.61
CA SER A 116 13.27 -3.80 -33.73
C SER A 116 14.23 -3.89 -34.91
N TYR A 117 13.85 -4.64 -35.94
CA TYR A 117 14.41 -4.50 -37.28
C TYR A 117 13.58 -3.48 -38.06
#